data_AF-W5JBM1-F1
#
_entry.id   AF-W5JBM1-F1
#
_cell.length_a   1.000
_cell.length_b   1.000
_cell.length_c   1.000
_cell.angle_alpha   90.00
_cell.angle_beta   90.00
_cell.angle_gamma   90.00
#
_symmetry.space_group_name_H-M   'P 1'
#
loop_
_entity.id
_entity.type
_entity.pdbx_description
1 polymer ?
#
loop_
_entity_poly.entity_id
_entity_poly.type
_entity_poly.pdbx_seq_one_letter_code
_entity_poly.pdbx_strand_id
1 'polypeptide(L)'
;MGLLKMLSVLKSVIAYCALLARCYWNTPMEYSKDERTVPKWLNDEFFLDVIREYTRDDRAQLCHGCKLRPGTKHGEHFASVMYRTTIHYRTGGKRGRETSLDVIMKIKPFQDGLKKEILEDSDLFVKEMYVYSKVLPEMARRLGAIGETLNFPR
;
A
#
# COMPACT_ATOMS: atom_id res chain seq x y z
N MET A 1 -10.57 -6.66 -23.62
CA MET A 1 -9.92 -7.76 -22.86
C MET A 1 -8.75 -7.31 -21.97
N GLY A 2 -8.62 -6.00 -21.66
CA GLY A 2 -7.51 -5.44 -20.86
C GLY A 2 -7.89 -4.93 -19.47
N LEU A 3 -9.20 -4.81 -19.15
CA LEU A 3 -9.68 -4.30 -17.86
C LEU A 3 -9.72 -5.37 -16.75
N LEU A 4 -9.73 -6.66 -17.12
CA LEU A 4 -9.77 -7.78 -16.16
C LEU A 4 -8.38 -8.16 -15.62
N LYS A 5 -7.28 -7.78 -16.28
CA LYS A 5 -5.93 -7.96 -15.72
C LYS A 5 -5.60 -6.91 -14.65
N MET A 6 -6.27 -5.76 -14.68
CA MET A 6 -6.11 -4.67 -13.70
C MET A 6 -6.62 -5.07 -12.30
N LEU A 7 -7.58 -5.99 -12.20
CA LEU A 7 -8.10 -6.51 -10.93
C LEU A 7 -7.25 -7.64 -10.31
N SER A 8 -6.23 -8.17 -10.99
CA SER A 8 -5.33 -9.17 -10.37
C SER A 8 -4.12 -8.54 -9.69
N VAL A 9 -3.70 -7.35 -10.12
CA VAL A 9 -2.57 -6.62 -9.50
C VAL A 9 -3.05 -5.69 -8.38
N LEU A 10 -4.30 -5.20 -8.45
CA LEU A 10 -4.94 -4.40 -7.40
C LEU A 10 -5.48 -5.20 -6.20
N LYS A 11 -5.14 -6.50 -6.08
CA LYS A 11 -5.55 -7.37 -4.97
C LYS A 11 -4.53 -7.48 -3.82
N SER A 12 -3.39 -6.79 -3.88
CA SER A 12 -2.40 -6.85 -2.80
C SER A 12 -1.77 -5.53 -2.37
N VAL A 13 -2.00 -4.43 -3.09
CA VAL A 13 -1.48 -3.11 -2.69
C VAL A 13 -2.53 -2.05 -2.96
N ILE A 14 -3.50 -1.96 -2.05
CA ILE A 14 -4.32 -0.76 -1.97
C ILE A 14 -3.43 0.33 -1.40
N ALA A 15 -3.23 1.36 -2.22
CA ALA A 15 -2.68 2.64 -1.86
C ALA A 15 -3.37 3.19 -0.61
N TYR A 16 -2.79 2.89 0.54
CA TYR A 16 -3.00 3.61 1.79
C TYR A 16 -1.98 4.76 1.84
N CYS A 17 -2.00 5.60 0.81
CA CYS A 17 -1.17 6.80 0.73
C CYS A 17 -1.83 7.91 1.56
N ALA A 18 -1.06 8.43 2.51
CA ALA A 18 -1.13 9.79 3.07
C ALA A 18 -1.84 10.09 4.40
N LEU A 19 -2.01 9.16 5.36
CA LEU A 19 -2.55 9.54 6.70
C LEU A 19 -1.84 9.01 7.96
N LEU A 20 -0.80 8.17 7.87
CA LEU A 20 -0.02 7.75 9.06
C LEU A 20 1.43 8.23 9.08
N ALA A 21 1.81 9.05 8.10
CA ALA A 21 3.22 9.32 7.77
C ALA A 21 3.97 10.27 8.73
N ARG A 22 3.37 10.80 9.80
CA ARG A 22 4.04 11.81 10.64
C ARG A 22 4.42 11.41 12.07
N CYS A 23 3.81 10.37 12.65
CA CYS A 23 4.02 10.07 14.07
C CYS A 23 5.10 8.99 14.37
N TYR A 24 5.64 8.29 13.38
CA TYR A 24 6.45 7.07 13.63
C TYR A 24 7.84 7.06 12.99
N TRP A 25 8.48 8.23 12.82
CA TRP A 25 9.74 8.34 12.08
C TRP A 25 11.02 8.22 12.92
N ASN A 26 10.97 8.31 14.26
CA ASN A 26 12.20 8.40 15.09
C ASN A 26 12.15 7.64 16.43
N THR A 27 11.83 6.34 16.43
CA THR A 27 12.08 5.48 17.60
C THR A 27 12.91 4.26 17.22
N PRO A 28 13.92 3.86 18.02
CA PRO A 28 14.61 2.59 17.83
C PRO A 28 13.58 1.46 17.94
N MET A 29 13.45 0.65 16.90
CA MET A 29 12.32 -0.25 16.71
C MET A 29 12.80 -1.70 16.72
N GLU A 30 12.30 -2.49 17.68
CA GLU A 30 12.42 -3.94 17.66
C GLU A 30 11.33 -4.52 16.75
N TYR A 31 11.74 -5.34 15.77
CA TYR A 31 10.88 -5.84 14.70
C TYR A 31 10.44 -7.29 14.93
N SER A 32 9.24 -7.65 14.46
CA SER A 32 8.75 -9.03 14.52
C SER A 32 9.53 -9.95 13.57
N LYS A 33 9.56 -11.25 13.87
CA LYS A 33 10.29 -12.26 13.07
C LYS A 33 9.75 -12.35 11.63
N ASP A 34 8.45 -12.12 11.44
CA ASP A 34 7.74 -12.25 10.18
C ASP A 34 8.04 -11.10 9.19
N GLU A 35 8.45 -9.93 9.68
CA GLU A 35 8.81 -8.76 8.86
C GLU A 35 10.27 -8.77 8.38
N ARG A 36 11.06 -9.79 8.74
CA ARG A 36 12.48 -9.89 8.37
C ARG A 36 12.71 -10.33 6.93
N THR A 37 11.76 -11.01 6.33
CA THR A 37 11.85 -11.43 4.93
C THR A 37 10.85 -10.64 4.12
N VAL A 38 11.25 -10.15 2.95
CA VAL A 38 10.37 -9.48 2.00
C VAL A 38 9.97 -10.50 0.92
N PRO A 39 8.68 -10.55 0.50
CA PRO A 39 8.30 -11.43 -0.59
C PRO A 39 8.96 -10.99 -1.89
N LYS A 40 9.43 -11.95 -2.71
CA LYS A 40 10.23 -11.67 -3.92
C LYS A 40 9.54 -10.76 -4.94
N TRP A 41 8.20 -10.77 -4.98
CA TRP A 41 7.42 -9.94 -5.89
C TRP A 41 7.36 -8.46 -5.45
N LEU A 42 7.63 -8.15 -4.19
CA LEU A 42 7.61 -6.78 -3.66
C LEU A 42 9.00 -6.14 -3.83
N ASN A 43 9.30 -5.73 -5.06
CA ASN A 43 10.61 -5.28 -5.50
C ASN A 43 10.51 -3.99 -6.36
N ASP A 44 11.63 -3.52 -6.90
CA ASP A 44 11.69 -2.29 -7.69
C ASP A 44 10.84 -2.32 -8.97
N GLU A 45 10.70 -3.48 -9.62
CA GLU A 45 9.82 -3.63 -10.80
C GLU A 45 8.36 -3.42 -10.41
N PHE A 46 7.93 -4.02 -9.30
CA PHE A 46 6.61 -3.78 -8.74
C PHE A 46 6.36 -2.30 -8.42
N PHE A 47 7.32 -1.62 -7.79
CA PHE A 47 7.18 -0.19 -7.48
C PHE A 47 7.14 0.69 -8.72
N LEU A 48 7.90 0.34 -9.76
CA LEU A 48 7.84 1.04 -11.04
C LEU A 48 6.45 0.94 -11.67
N ASP A 49 5.85 -0.25 -11.67
CA ASP A 49 4.50 -0.46 -12.19
C ASP A 49 3.46 0.35 -11.41
N VAL A 50 3.56 0.36 -10.07
CA VAL A 50 2.70 1.20 -9.22
C VAL A 50 2.83 2.68 -9.57
N ILE A 51 4.06 3.18 -9.77
CA ILE A 51 4.27 4.58 -10.12
C ILE A 51 3.71 4.91 -11.50
N ARG A 52 3.88 4.05 -12.50
CA ARG A 52 3.33 4.26 -13.85
C ARG A 52 1.81 4.34 -13.82
N GLU A 53 1.15 3.46 -13.08
CA GLU A 53 -0.31 3.49 -12.91
C GLU A 53 -0.75 4.74 -12.13
N TYR A 54 -0.06 5.08 -11.03
CA TYR A 54 -0.36 6.24 -10.20
C TYR A 54 -0.25 7.56 -10.98
N THR A 55 0.82 7.69 -11.77
CA THR A 55 1.10 8.91 -12.56
C THR A 55 0.39 8.92 -13.91
N ARG A 56 -0.14 7.78 -14.36
CA ARG A 56 -0.61 7.54 -15.74
C ARG A 56 0.44 7.90 -16.78
N ASP A 57 1.70 7.56 -16.50
CA ASP A 57 2.84 7.84 -17.37
C ASP A 57 3.75 6.60 -17.49
N ASP A 58 3.65 5.91 -18.62
CA ASP A 58 4.47 4.73 -18.94
C ASP A 58 5.97 5.04 -19.02
N ARG A 59 6.33 6.33 -19.22
CA ARG A 59 7.72 6.78 -19.27
C ARG A 59 8.27 7.11 -17.89
N ALA A 60 7.48 6.98 -16.82
CA ALA A 60 7.97 7.14 -15.47
C ALA A 60 9.10 6.14 -15.17
N GLN A 61 10.05 6.58 -14.36
CA GLN A 61 11.25 5.83 -13.98
C GLN A 61 11.51 6.01 -12.48
N LEU A 62 12.01 4.97 -11.82
CA LEU A 62 12.55 5.09 -10.47
C LEU A 62 13.90 5.83 -10.51
N CYS A 63 14.13 6.69 -9.54
CA CYS A 63 15.41 7.39 -9.38
C CYS A 63 16.47 6.49 -8.73
N HIS A 64 16.03 5.65 -7.79
CA HIS A 64 16.87 4.70 -7.06
C HIS A 64 16.00 3.55 -6.52
N GLY A 65 16.67 2.47 -6.10
CA GLY A 65 16.00 1.30 -5.55
C GLY A 65 15.23 1.59 -4.26
N CYS A 66 14.10 0.91 -4.10
CA CYS A 66 13.20 1.08 -2.97
C CYS A 66 13.68 0.25 -1.78
N LYS A 67 13.90 0.92 -0.64
CA LYS A 67 14.30 0.25 0.61
C LYS A 67 13.08 0.01 1.48
N LEU A 68 12.65 -1.25 1.55
CA LEU A 68 11.54 -1.67 2.41
C LEU A 68 11.95 -1.69 3.88
N ARG A 69 11.06 -1.17 4.72
CA ARG A 69 11.19 -1.16 6.18
C ARG A 69 9.92 -1.75 6.79
N PRO A 70 9.96 -2.39 7.96
CA PRO A 70 8.75 -2.81 8.64
C PRO A 70 7.82 -1.62 8.94
N GLY A 71 6.51 -1.84 8.77
CA GLY A 71 5.47 -0.82 8.87
C GLY A 71 4.92 -0.63 10.29
N THR A 72 5.09 -1.61 11.16
CA THR A 72 4.46 -1.71 12.49
C THR A 72 5.45 -2.14 13.55
N LYS A 73 5.17 -1.82 14.83
CA LYS A 73 6.00 -2.32 15.95
C LYS A 73 5.68 -3.77 16.24
N HIS A 74 6.59 -4.47 16.88
CA HIS A 74 6.34 -5.83 17.36
C HIS A 74 5.01 -5.92 18.14
N GLY A 75 4.14 -6.84 17.74
CA GLY A 75 2.84 -7.06 18.39
C GLY A 75 1.69 -6.17 17.93
N GLU A 76 1.87 -5.29 16.93
CA GLU A 76 0.79 -4.40 16.43
C GLU A 76 0.09 -4.91 15.16
N HIS A 77 0.55 -6.02 14.57
CA HIS A 77 0.13 -6.52 13.26
C HIS A 77 -0.30 -7.99 13.31
N PHE A 78 -1.31 -8.27 14.14
CA PHE A 78 -1.83 -9.62 14.40
C PHE A 78 -2.37 -10.36 13.17
N ALA A 79 -2.91 -9.65 12.17
CA ALA A 79 -3.61 -10.24 11.02
C ALA A 79 -2.97 -9.93 9.64
N SER A 80 -1.81 -9.28 9.59
CA SER A 80 -1.15 -8.89 8.34
C SER A 80 0.34 -8.65 8.53
N VAL A 81 1.11 -8.64 7.46
CA VAL A 81 2.49 -8.14 7.48
C VAL A 81 2.48 -6.76 6.82
N MET A 82 3.12 -5.77 7.44
CA MET A 82 3.18 -4.40 6.91
C MET A 82 4.61 -3.98 6.60
N TYR A 83 4.80 -3.37 5.43
CA TYR A 83 6.03 -2.69 5.06
C TYR A 83 5.76 -1.23 4.72
N ARG A 84 6.79 -0.41 4.77
CA ARG A 84 6.78 0.97 4.30
C ARG A 84 8.04 1.26 3.50
N THR A 85 7.91 2.14 2.52
CA THR A 85 9.05 2.67 1.76
C THR A 85 8.72 4.05 1.20
N THR A 86 9.75 4.77 0.79
CA THR A 86 9.63 6.03 0.05
C THR A 86 10.09 5.74 -1.38
N ILE A 87 9.17 5.85 -2.34
CA ILE A 87 9.45 5.62 -3.75
C ILE A 87 9.86 6.95 -4.37
N HIS A 88 11.06 7.03 -4.92
CA HIS A 88 11.53 8.22 -5.62
C HIS A 88 11.48 7.98 -7.13
N TYR A 89 10.83 8.88 -7.85
CA TYR A 89 10.57 8.72 -9.27
C TYR A 89 10.61 10.03 -10.05
N ARG A 90 10.69 9.92 -11.38
CA ARG A 90 10.57 11.01 -12.35
C ARG A 90 9.61 10.59 -13.46
N THR A 91 8.78 11.53 -13.92
CA THR A 91 7.91 11.37 -15.08
C THR A 91 8.64 11.74 -16.37
N GLY A 92 8.24 11.15 -17.50
CA GLY A 92 8.93 11.27 -18.80
C GLY A 92 8.74 12.60 -19.53
N GLY A 93 8.12 13.59 -18.89
CA GLY A 93 8.08 14.97 -19.39
C GLY A 93 9.47 15.60 -19.44
N LYS A 94 9.70 16.54 -20.38
CA LYS A 94 10.99 17.23 -20.52
C LYS A 94 11.32 17.97 -19.21
N ARG A 95 12.31 17.46 -18.47
CA ARG A 95 12.75 17.87 -17.11
C ARG A 95 11.82 17.47 -15.95
N GLY A 96 11.34 16.22 -15.90
CA GLY A 96 10.70 15.68 -14.70
C GLY A 96 11.59 15.83 -13.46
N ARG A 97 11.20 16.71 -12.53
CA ARG A 97 11.85 16.84 -11.22
C ARG A 97 11.62 15.56 -10.43
N GLU A 98 12.64 15.12 -9.70
CA GLU A 98 12.49 14.02 -8.76
C GLU A 98 11.41 14.33 -7.72
N THR A 99 10.47 13.39 -7.60
CA THR A 99 9.37 13.44 -6.64
C THR A 99 9.38 12.15 -5.82
N SER A 100 8.83 12.20 -4.62
CA SER A 100 8.73 11.05 -3.72
C SER A 100 7.28 10.71 -3.39
N LEU A 101 7.01 9.42 -3.18
CA LEU A 101 5.73 8.90 -2.71
C LEU A 101 5.99 7.97 -1.52
N ASP A 102 5.47 8.33 -0.35
CA ASP A 102 5.50 7.46 0.83
C ASP A 102 4.35 6.46 0.75
N VAL A 103 4.69 5.19 0.84
CA VAL A 103 3.73 4.08 0.76
C VAL A 103 3.84 3.16 1.97
N ILE A 104 2.69 2.67 2.42
CA ILE A 104 2.58 1.55 3.35
C ILE A 104 1.87 0.42 2.61
N MET A 105 2.47 -0.77 2.65
CA MET A 105 1.93 -1.97 2.03
C MET A 105 1.50 -2.92 3.13
N LYS A 106 0.23 -3.33 3.11
CA LYS A 106 -0.31 -4.35 3.98
C LYS A 106 -0.54 -5.61 3.16
N ILE A 107 0.13 -6.70 3.51
CA ILE A 107 0.05 -7.96 2.80
C ILE A 107 -0.47 -9.07 3.71
N LYS A 108 -1.07 -10.10 3.11
CA LYS A 108 -1.34 -11.36 3.82
C LYS A 108 -0.02 -11.98 4.28
N PRO A 109 0.01 -12.66 5.43
CA PRO A 109 1.14 -13.51 5.79
C PRO A 109 1.44 -14.50 4.65
N PHE A 110 2.68 -14.51 4.18
CA PHE A 110 3.11 -15.32 3.04
C PHE A 110 4.10 -16.42 3.44
N GLN A 111 4.73 -16.30 4.60
CA GLN A 111 5.54 -17.37 5.18
C GLN A 111 4.63 -18.47 5.72
N ASP A 112 5.07 -19.71 5.60
CA ASP A 112 4.34 -20.86 6.14
C ASP A 112 4.29 -20.81 7.67
N GLY A 113 3.17 -21.27 8.23
CA GLY A 113 2.92 -21.32 9.67
C GLY A 113 1.48 -20.97 10.05
N LEU A 114 1.19 -21.09 11.34
CA LEU A 114 -0.15 -20.97 11.92
C LEU A 114 -0.90 -19.69 11.51
N LYS A 115 -0.18 -18.56 11.38
CA LYS A 115 -0.80 -17.29 10.95
C LYS A 115 -1.30 -17.33 9.52
N LYS A 116 -0.57 -17.97 8.61
CA LYS A 116 -1.00 -18.13 7.22
C LYS A 116 -2.23 -19.03 7.18
N GLU A 117 -2.17 -20.19 7.82
CA GLU A 117 -3.28 -21.16 7.87
C GLU A 117 -4.58 -20.56 8.43
N ILE A 118 -4.51 -19.79 9.52
CA ILE A 118 -5.70 -19.16 10.12
C ILE A 118 -6.28 -18.05 9.22
N LEU A 119 -5.44 -17.33 8.48
CA LEU A 119 -5.84 -16.12 7.74
C LEU A 119 -6.06 -16.35 6.24
N GLU A 120 -5.63 -17.49 5.72
CA GLU A 120 -5.76 -17.89 4.31
C GLU A 120 -7.24 -17.95 3.91
N ASP A 121 -8.06 -18.57 4.77
CA ASP A 121 -9.51 -18.72 4.61
C ASP A 121 -10.32 -17.47 5.03
N SER A 122 -9.66 -16.41 5.51
CA SER A 122 -10.38 -15.20 5.89
C SER A 122 -10.61 -14.25 4.69
N ASP A 123 -11.86 -13.81 4.55
CA ASP A 123 -12.26 -12.73 3.64
C ASP A 123 -11.85 -11.33 4.14
N LEU A 124 -11.02 -11.24 5.19
CA LEU A 124 -10.72 -9.97 5.85
C LEU A 124 -10.19 -8.92 4.86
N PHE A 125 -9.23 -9.29 4.02
CA PHE A 125 -8.64 -8.40 3.02
C PHE A 125 -9.62 -8.05 1.89
N VAL A 126 -10.50 -8.97 1.52
CA VAL A 126 -11.53 -8.74 0.49
C VAL A 126 -12.55 -7.73 1.00
N LYS A 127 -13.01 -7.89 2.25
CA LYS A 127 -13.92 -6.96 2.91
C LYS A 127 -13.28 -5.60 3.10
N GLU A 128 -12.02 -5.56 3.55
CA GLU A 128 -11.26 -4.32 3.70
C GLU A 128 -11.16 -3.56 2.36
N MET A 129 -10.79 -4.25 1.28
CA MET A 129 -10.77 -3.68 -0.07
C MET A 129 -12.13 -3.16 -0.52
N TYR A 130 -13.19 -3.92 -0.26
CA TYR A 130 -14.55 -3.53 -0.59
C TYR A 130 -14.96 -2.24 0.13
N VAL A 131 -14.59 -2.09 1.40
CA VAL A 131 -14.86 -0.87 2.17
C VAL A 131 -14.21 0.34 1.53
N TYR A 132 -12.91 0.30 1.22
CA TYR A 132 -12.21 1.45 0.62
C TYR A 132 -12.66 1.75 -0.81
N SER A 133 -12.94 0.72 -1.61
CA SER A 133 -13.24 0.90 -3.04
C SER A 133 -14.70 1.20 -3.34
N LYS A 134 -15.64 0.79 -2.47
CA LYS A 134 -17.08 0.89 -2.71
C LYS A 134 -17.82 1.61 -1.59
N VAL A 135 -17.61 1.20 -0.35
CA VAL A 135 -18.42 1.70 0.78
C VAL A 135 -18.07 3.15 1.11
N LEU A 136 -16.80 3.48 1.34
CA LEU A 136 -16.40 4.85 1.69
C LEU A 136 -16.71 5.89 0.60
N PRO A 137 -16.46 5.62 -0.70
CA PRO A 137 -16.86 6.55 -1.76
C PRO A 137 -18.38 6.77 -1.80
N GLU A 138 -19.18 5.72 -1.63
CA GLU A 138 -20.64 5.83 -1.63
C GLU A 138 -21.15 6.56 -0.37
N MET A 139 -20.53 6.34 0.79
CA MET A 139 -20.81 7.12 2.00
C MET A 139 -20.52 8.60 1.78
N ALA A 140 -19.33 8.93 1.23
CA ALA A 140 -18.96 10.31 0.93
C ALA A 140 -19.94 10.96 -0.06
N ARG A 141 -20.36 10.23 -1.10
CA ARG A 141 -21.34 10.69 -2.08
C ARG A 141 -22.69 11.01 -1.42
N ARG A 142 -23.17 10.15 -0.52
CA ARG A 142 -24.45 10.34 0.18
C ARG A 142 -24.41 11.49 1.18
N LEU A 143 -23.32 11.62 1.93
CA LEU A 143 -23.10 12.75 2.83
C LEU A 143 -23.04 14.06 2.04
N GLY A 144 -22.31 14.09 0.93
CA GLY A 144 -22.25 15.26 0.06
C GLY A 144 -23.61 15.69 -0.48
N ALA A 145 -24.52 14.75 -0.72
CA ALA A 145 -25.88 15.06 -1.20
C ALA A 145 -26.75 15.82 -0.16
N ILE A 146 -26.40 15.75 1.13
CA ILE A 146 -27.07 16.49 2.21
C ILE A 146 -26.24 17.68 2.72
N GLY A 147 -25.15 18.03 2.02
CA GLY A 147 -24.25 19.12 2.41
C GLY A 147 -23.20 18.76 3.47
N GLU A 148 -23.07 17.47 3.82
CA GLU A 148 -22.12 16.98 4.81
C GLU A 148 -20.83 16.44 4.17
N THR A 149 -19.74 16.42 4.93
CA THR A 149 -18.44 15.91 4.45
C THR A 149 -17.94 14.75 5.30
N LEU A 150 -17.43 13.71 4.63
CA LEU A 150 -16.72 12.63 5.29
C LEU A 150 -15.30 13.10 5.61
N ASN A 151 -15.05 13.44 6.87
CA ASN A 151 -13.72 13.83 7.33
C ASN A 151 -12.91 12.61 7.77
N PHE A 152 -11.68 12.52 7.27
CA PHE A 152 -10.72 11.52 7.72
C PHE A 152 -9.83 12.12 8.82
N PRO A 153 -9.50 11.37 9.87
CA PRO A 153 -8.53 11.82 10.87
C PRO A 153 -7.22 12.15 10.16
N ARG A 154 -6.66 13.34 10.47
CA ARG A 154 -5.41 13.87 9.93
C ARG A 154 -4.21 13.49 10.78
#